data_AF-A0A7S4R649-F1
#
_entry.id   AF-A0A7S4R649-F1
#
_cell.length_a   1.000
_cell.length_b   1.000
_cell.length_c   1.000
_cell.angle_alpha   90.00
_cell.angle_beta   90.00
_cell.angle_gamma   90.00
#
_symmetry.space_group_name_H-M   'P 1'
#
loop_
_entity.id
_entity.type
_entity.pdbx_description
1 polymer ?
#
loop_
_entity_poly.entity_id
_entity_poly.type
_entity_poly.pdbx_seq_one_letter_code
_entity_poly.pdbx_strand_id
1 'polypeptide(L)'
;TFKNKKRVQKQGCACKSGRMTMSPPSSPNSDTNSCPLVENLPPEIHLSILTYLRAIDLSSLQKTCSLFNTRSLITNVIHHTATVIYPPSLTDGFDTPIIGGEVTSNTEFLTYESLRNMEMLVVARILSSPEPSLSRGEVGFYVSKSWCRTALQWLEVQQETRLHSLEALSSSPPSSSSLTKKKKKKLSKQQRLQHRKASSATAPPPNANDDLLCEHFQLRPHNSKSARARRRIMDKQAWKVLKRLYPDTTQLEWSHGECLQCAMETETTRRLEMARKEKERQKRKEPLSCSFVRAFYTRSRGVPLHSLTHHHHH
;
A
#
# COMPACT_ATOMS: atom_id res chain seq x y z
N THR A 1 15.72 16.86 -40.23
CA THR A 1 14.96 15.67 -40.67
C THR A 1 15.93 14.52 -40.73
N PHE A 2 15.86 13.56 -39.80
CA PHE A 2 16.33 12.15 -39.95
C PHE A 2 16.13 11.47 -38.58
N LYS A 3 15.06 10.65 -38.48
CA LYS A 3 14.76 9.82 -37.30
C LYS A 3 15.42 8.46 -37.51
N ASN A 4 16.44 8.14 -36.71
CA ASN A 4 17.04 6.81 -36.70
C ASN A 4 16.30 5.91 -35.70
N LYS A 5 15.43 5.02 -36.21
CA LYS A 5 14.76 3.96 -35.44
C LYS A 5 15.64 2.70 -35.47
N LYS A 6 16.36 2.43 -34.39
CA LYS A 6 16.99 1.10 -34.17
C LYS A 6 15.91 0.09 -33.81
N ARG A 7 15.75 -0.92 -34.66
CA ARG A 7 14.86 -2.07 -34.51
C ARG A 7 15.67 -3.17 -33.82
N VAL A 8 15.36 -3.46 -32.55
CA VAL A 8 15.97 -4.57 -31.81
C VAL A 8 15.21 -5.85 -32.15
N GLN A 9 15.92 -6.80 -32.76
CA GLN A 9 15.43 -8.11 -33.17
C GLN A 9 15.59 -9.08 -32.00
N LYS A 10 14.49 -9.46 -31.34
CA LYS A 10 14.49 -10.53 -30.33
C LYS A 10 14.49 -11.88 -31.05
N GLN A 11 15.60 -12.60 -30.96
CA GLN A 11 15.65 -14.03 -31.27
C GLN A 11 14.90 -14.80 -30.19
N GLY A 12 13.94 -15.63 -30.62
CA GLY A 12 13.23 -16.56 -29.75
C GLY A 12 14.03 -17.84 -29.59
N CYS A 13 14.37 -18.19 -28.35
CA CYS A 13 14.83 -19.55 -28.00
C CYS A 13 13.62 -20.46 -27.91
N ALA A 14 13.54 -21.44 -28.81
CA ALA A 14 12.60 -22.54 -28.74
C ALA A 14 13.15 -23.63 -27.81
N CYS A 15 12.69 -23.67 -26.56
CA CYS A 15 12.95 -24.80 -25.66
C CYS A 15 11.99 -25.94 -26.03
N LYS A 16 12.54 -27.01 -26.61
CA LYS A 16 11.84 -28.29 -26.78
C LYS A 16 11.69 -28.95 -25.40
N SER A 17 10.50 -28.90 -24.83
CA SER A 17 10.13 -29.64 -23.62
C SER A 17 9.90 -31.12 -23.97
N GLY A 18 10.88 -31.96 -23.66
CA GLY A 18 10.74 -33.41 -23.67
C GLY A 18 9.80 -33.87 -22.57
N ARG A 19 8.74 -34.59 -22.94
CA ARG A 19 7.73 -35.15 -22.02
C ARG A 19 8.25 -36.48 -21.48
N MET A 20 8.90 -36.45 -20.31
CA MET A 20 9.19 -37.68 -19.56
C MET A 20 7.97 -38.08 -18.76
N THR A 21 7.38 -39.23 -19.11
CA THR A 21 6.37 -39.93 -18.32
C THR A 21 7.07 -40.61 -17.15
N MET A 22 7.05 -39.97 -15.99
CA MET A 22 7.42 -40.59 -14.71
C MET A 22 6.18 -41.28 -14.14
N SER A 23 6.30 -42.58 -13.88
CA SER A 23 5.29 -43.36 -13.15
C SER A 23 5.12 -42.80 -11.73
N PRO A 24 3.89 -42.74 -11.19
CA PRO A 24 3.66 -42.22 -9.85
C PRO A 24 4.29 -43.15 -8.81
N PRO A 25 5.10 -42.64 -7.86
CA PRO A 25 5.58 -43.43 -6.74
C PRO A 25 4.38 -43.88 -5.89
N SER A 26 4.38 -45.17 -5.55
CA SER A 26 3.43 -45.82 -4.65
C SER A 26 3.32 -45.06 -3.34
N SER A 27 2.09 -44.73 -2.95
CA SER A 27 1.74 -43.99 -1.74
C SER A 27 2.38 -44.62 -0.50
N PRO A 28 3.30 -43.93 0.21
CA PRO A 28 3.67 -44.34 1.56
C PRO A 28 2.45 -44.17 2.47
N ASN A 29 2.23 -45.16 3.34
CA ASN A 29 1.15 -45.19 4.32
C ASN A 29 1.04 -43.85 5.05
N SER A 30 -0.20 -43.36 5.13
CA SER A 30 -0.59 -42.14 5.84
C SER A 30 -0.60 -42.41 7.34
N ASP A 31 0.59 -42.58 7.92
CA ASP A 31 0.75 -42.42 9.35
C ASP A 31 0.35 -40.98 9.67
N THR A 32 -0.79 -40.88 10.32
CA THR A 32 -1.38 -39.63 10.77
C THR A 32 -0.36 -39.03 11.73
N ASN A 33 0.35 -38.00 11.28
CA ASN A 33 1.20 -37.14 12.12
C ASN A 33 0.30 -36.36 13.10
N SER A 34 -0.42 -37.07 13.97
CA SER A 34 -1.02 -36.45 15.15
C SER A 34 0.13 -36.14 16.09
N CYS A 35 0.27 -34.87 16.45
CA CYS A 35 1.19 -34.45 17.50
C CYS A 35 0.37 -34.45 18.80
N PRO A 36 0.39 -35.55 19.59
CA PRO A 36 -0.48 -35.69 20.76
C PRO A 36 -0.25 -34.57 21.79
N LEU A 37 0.92 -33.94 21.78
CA LEU A 37 1.21 -32.81 22.65
C LEU A 37 0.31 -31.60 22.38
N VAL A 38 -0.01 -31.32 21.12
CA VAL A 38 -0.85 -30.17 20.74
C VAL A 38 -2.32 -30.49 20.96
N GLU A 39 -2.76 -31.71 20.66
CA GLU A 39 -4.15 -32.14 20.81
C GLU A 39 -4.62 -32.15 22.27
N ASN A 40 -3.72 -32.46 23.21
CA ASN A 40 -4.03 -32.56 24.64
C ASN A 40 -3.94 -31.23 25.40
N LEU A 41 -3.68 -30.10 24.74
CA LEU A 41 -3.68 -28.80 25.41
C LEU A 41 -5.12 -28.40 25.81
N PRO A 42 -5.30 -27.71 26.95
CA PRO A 42 -6.59 -27.15 27.31
C PRO A 42 -7.12 -26.19 26.24
N PRO A 43 -8.45 -26.13 25.99
CA PRO A 43 -9.05 -25.25 24.98
C PRO A 43 -8.67 -23.77 25.14
N GLU A 44 -8.44 -23.32 26.37
CA GLU A 44 -8.03 -21.94 26.68
C GLU A 44 -6.63 -21.64 26.16
N ILE A 45 -5.73 -22.64 26.19
CA ILE A 45 -4.38 -22.53 25.66
C ILE A 45 -4.43 -22.52 24.13
N HIS A 46 -5.26 -23.37 23.51
CA HIS A 46 -5.50 -23.28 22.06
C HIS A 46 -6.01 -21.90 21.67
N LEU A 47 -7.03 -21.39 22.37
CA LEU A 47 -7.60 -20.08 22.09
C LEU A 47 -6.56 -18.97 22.24
N SER A 48 -5.77 -18.98 23.32
CA SER A 48 -4.69 -18.03 23.55
C SER A 48 -3.68 -18.05 22.39
N ILE A 49 -3.14 -19.21 22.03
CA ILE A 49 -2.17 -19.36 20.94
C ILE A 49 -2.76 -18.89 19.61
N LEU A 50 -3.95 -19.38 19.25
CA LEU A 50 -4.56 -19.12 17.95
C LEU A 50 -4.97 -17.66 17.79
N THR A 51 -5.33 -16.97 18.86
CA THR A 51 -5.68 -15.55 18.76
C THR A 51 -4.46 -14.68 18.44
N TYR A 52 -3.22 -15.10 18.73
CA TYR A 52 -2.01 -14.38 18.30
C TYR A 52 -1.73 -14.48 16.80
N LEU A 53 -2.31 -15.46 16.12
CA LEU A 53 -2.12 -15.68 14.70
C LEU A 53 -3.11 -14.87 13.88
N ARG A 54 -2.72 -14.48 12.66
CA ARG A 54 -3.63 -13.82 11.71
C ARG A 54 -4.47 -14.86 10.98
N ALA A 55 -5.56 -14.43 10.37
CA ALA A 55 -6.44 -15.32 9.62
C ALA A 55 -5.71 -16.11 8.51
N ILE A 56 -4.68 -15.52 7.88
CA ILE A 56 -3.89 -16.19 6.84
C ILE A 56 -3.04 -17.34 7.39
N ASP A 57 -2.50 -17.17 8.60
CA ASP A 57 -1.67 -18.15 9.27
C ASP A 57 -2.55 -19.31 9.77
N LEU A 58 -3.72 -18.98 10.34
CA LEU A 58 -4.74 -19.94 10.75
C LEU A 58 -5.28 -20.76 9.57
N SER A 59 -5.51 -20.13 8.41
CA SER A 59 -5.91 -20.82 7.18
C SER A 59 -4.83 -21.78 6.68
N SER A 60 -3.56 -21.49 6.95
CA SER A 60 -2.44 -22.38 6.61
C SER A 60 -2.37 -23.55 7.59
N LEU A 61 -2.53 -23.28 8.89
CA LEU A 61 -2.60 -24.33 9.92
C LEU A 61 -3.75 -25.31 9.67
N GLN A 62 -4.92 -24.80 9.28
CA GLN A 62 -6.10 -25.60 8.95
C GLN A 62 -5.84 -26.62 7.82
N LYS A 63 -4.96 -26.27 6.86
CA LYS A 63 -4.57 -27.17 5.76
C LYS A 63 -3.60 -28.25 6.21
N THR A 64 -2.82 -27.98 7.25
CA THR A 64 -1.77 -28.89 7.74
C THR A 64 -2.24 -29.81 8.85
N CYS A 65 -3.28 -29.44 9.61
CA CYS A 65 -3.73 -30.20 10.77
C CYS A 65 -5.26 -30.13 10.91
N SER A 66 -5.89 -31.31 10.99
CA SER A 66 -7.35 -31.45 11.08
C SER A 66 -7.94 -30.95 12.39
N LEU A 67 -7.15 -30.91 13.48
CA LEU A 67 -7.57 -30.36 14.78
C LEU A 67 -8.14 -28.95 14.63
N PHE A 68 -7.51 -28.12 13.79
CA PHE A 68 -7.92 -26.73 13.57
C PHE A 68 -9.14 -26.58 12.65
N ASN A 69 -9.72 -27.69 12.16
CA ASN A 69 -11.04 -27.71 11.48
C ASN A 69 -12.21 -27.79 12.48
N THR A 70 -11.93 -27.91 13.78
CA THR A 70 -12.98 -28.03 14.79
C THR A 70 -13.83 -26.76 14.84
N ARG A 71 -15.13 -26.89 14.55
CA ARG A 71 -16.06 -25.76 14.42
C ARG A 71 -16.21 -24.93 15.70
N SER A 72 -16.25 -25.57 16.86
CA SER A 72 -16.30 -24.87 18.15
C SER A 72 -15.05 -24.02 18.37
N LEU A 73 -13.87 -24.56 18.04
CA LEU A 73 -12.60 -23.84 18.15
C LEU A 73 -12.57 -22.62 17.23
N ILE A 74 -12.94 -22.78 15.95
CA ILE A 74 -13.01 -21.68 14.98
C ILE A 74 -13.98 -20.58 15.47
N THR A 75 -15.17 -20.97 15.92
CA THR A 75 -16.19 -20.06 16.45
C THR A 75 -15.66 -19.29 17.66
N ASN A 76 -15.02 -19.99 18.61
CA ASN A 76 -14.44 -19.38 19.80
C ASN A 76 -13.31 -18.40 19.46
N VAL A 77 -12.42 -18.75 18.52
CA VAL A 77 -11.34 -17.86 18.06
C VAL A 77 -11.90 -16.59 17.43
N ILE A 78 -12.90 -16.71 16.55
CA ILE A 78 -13.53 -15.57 15.88
C ILE A 78 -14.25 -14.68 16.89
N HIS A 79 -15.07 -15.28 17.76
CA HIS A 79 -15.80 -14.54 18.78
C HIS A 79 -14.87 -13.82 19.75
N HIS A 80 -13.83 -14.50 20.25
CA HIS A 80 -12.83 -13.90 21.12
C HIS A 80 -12.08 -12.77 20.41
N THR A 81 -11.73 -12.96 19.13
CA THR A 81 -11.07 -11.91 18.35
C THR A 81 -11.98 -10.69 18.16
N ALA A 82 -13.27 -10.91 17.90
CA ALA A 82 -14.25 -9.85 17.67
C ALA A 82 -14.56 -9.01 18.93
N THR A 83 -14.52 -9.65 20.11
CA THR A 83 -14.95 -9.06 21.38
C THR A 83 -13.80 -8.58 22.26
N VAL A 84 -12.65 -9.26 22.23
CA VAL A 84 -11.52 -9.01 23.13
C VAL A 84 -10.34 -8.37 22.41
N ILE A 85 -10.01 -8.82 21.20
CA ILE A 85 -8.80 -8.39 20.49
C ILE A 85 -9.03 -7.09 19.74
N TYR A 86 -10.13 -7.00 18.99
CA TYR A 86 -10.51 -5.80 18.27
C TYR A 86 -11.62 -5.04 19.01
N PRO A 87 -11.62 -3.69 18.92
CA PRO A 87 -12.71 -2.89 19.48
C PRO A 87 -14.05 -3.26 18.82
N PRO A 88 -15.15 -3.40 19.59
CA PRO A 88 -16.45 -3.77 19.03
C PRO A 88 -16.94 -2.81 17.92
N SER A 89 -16.64 -1.52 18.04
CA SER A 89 -16.96 -0.52 17.01
C SER A 89 -16.28 -0.77 15.66
N LEU A 90 -15.20 -1.54 15.63
CA LEU A 90 -14.48 -1.91 14.42
C LEU A 90 -14.92 -3.28 13.88
N THR A 91 -15.54 -4.12 14.69
CA THR A 91 -15.97 -5.47 14.28
C THR A 91 -17.46 -5.58 14.02
N ASP A 92 -18.29 -4.66 14.51
CA ASP A 92 -19.75 -4.70 14.35
C ASP A 92 -20.18 -4.95 12.88
N GLY A 93 -21.10 -5.88 12.63
CA GLY A 93 -21.55 -6.24 11.28
C GLY A 93 -20.55 -7.02 10.42
N PHE A 94 -19.48 -7.59 10.98
CA PHE A 94 -18.60 -8.51 10.24
C PHE A 94 -19.30 -9.81 9.79
N ASP A 95 -20.36 -10.16 10.51
CA ASP A 95 -21.25 -11.29 10.32
C ASP A 95 -22.42 -10.97 9.36
N THR A 96 -22.75 -9.69 9.18
CA THR A 96 -23.74 -9.28 8.19
C THR A 96 -23.17 -9.33 6.77
N PRO A 97 -23.78 -10.10 5.83
CA PRO A 97 -23.45 -9.98 4.42
C PRO A 97 -23.73 -8.55 3.95
N ILE A 98 -22.70 -7.85 3.48
CA ILE A 98 -22.73 -6.40 3.15
C ILE A 98 -23.80 -6.06 2.09
N ILE A 99 -24.33 -7.05 1.36
CA ILE A 99 -25.40 -6.85 0.37
C ILE A 99 -26.68 -7.55 0.84
N GLY A 100 -27.55 -6.78 1.51
CA GLY A 100 -29.01 -6.79 1.35
C GLY A 100 -29.80 -8.08 1.57
N GLY A 101 -29.18 -9.18 1.97
CA GLY A 101 -29.87 -10.41 2.34
C GLY A 101 -30.36 -10.35 3.77
N GLU A 102 -31.57 -10.82 4.02
CA GLU A 102 -32.12 -11.01 5.36
C GLU A 102 -31.12 -11.84 6.19
N VAL A 103 -30.62 -11.22 7.26
CA VAL A 103 -29.57 -11.79 8.11
C VAL A 103 -30.23 -12.86 8.97
N THR A 104 -30.35 -14.07 8.44
CA THR A 104 -30.36 -15.23 9.31
C THR A 104 -28.95 -15.30 9.89
N SER A 105 -28.81 -14.93 11.17
CA SER A 105 -27.55 -15.02 11.91
C SER A 105 -27.18 -16.49 12.12
N ASN A 106 -26.95 -17.21 11.02
CA ASN A 106 -26.41 -18.55 11.01
C ASN A 106 -24.92 -18.41 11.34
N THR A 107 -24.64 -18.21 12.63
CA THR A 107 -23.36 -18.48 13.29
C THR A 107 -22.84 -19.88 12.99
N GLU A 108 -23.67 -20.72 12.39
CA GLU A 108 -23.41 -22.09 11.99
C GLU A 108 -22.30 -22.29 10.95
N PHE A 109 -21.83 -21.29 10.21
CA PHE A 109 -20.80 -21.54 9.17
C PHE A 109 -19.59 -20.60 9.25
N LEU A 110 -19.18 -20.25 10.47
CA LEU A 110 -17.94 -19.50 10.67
C LEU A 110 -16.71 -20.32 10.25
N THR A 111 -15.85 -19.69 9.45
CA THR A 111 -14.56 -20.23 9.00
C THR A 111 -13.45 -19.20 9.23
N TYR A 112 -12.17 -19.56 9.11
CA TYR A 112 -11.10 -18.56 9.16
C TYR A 112 -11.14 -17.54 8.01
N GLU A 113 -11.89 -17.81 6.92
CA GLU A 113 -12.20 -16.77 5.93
C GLU A 113 -13.11 -15.69 6.55
N SER A 114 -14.05 -16.05 7.43
CA SER A 114 -14.85 -15.07 8.20
C SER A 114 -13.96 -14.20 9.10
N LEU A 115 -12.93 -14.79 9.73
CA LEU A 115 -11.94 -14.04 10.50
C LEU A 115 -11.16 -13.06 9.61
N ARG A 116 -10.72 -13.52 8.43
CA ARG A 116 -10.04 -12.68 7.44
C ARG A 116 -10.93 -11.51 7.00
N ASN A 117 -12.22 -11.74 6.84
CA ASN A 117 -13.19 -10.70 6.49
C ASN A 117 -13.30 -9.64 7.58
N MET A 118 -13.36 -10.08 8.83
CA MET A 118 -13.35 -9.18 9.98
C MET A 118 -12.05 -8.36 10.03
N GLU A 119 -10.87 -8.98 9.84
CA GLU A 119 -9.60 -8.26 9.80
C GLU A 119 -9.57 -7.20 8.68
N MET A 120 -10.05 -7.55 7.49
CA MET A 120 -10.17 -6.61 6.36
C MET A 120 -11.11 -5.44 6.67
N LEU A 121 -12.27 -5.72 7.27
CA LEU A 121 -13.25 -4.69 7.68
C LEU A 121 -12.66 -3.76 8.73
N VAL A 122 -11.97 -4.32 9.73
CA VAL A 122 -11.29 -3.57 10.79
C VAL A 122 -10.25 -2.61 10.17
N VAL A 123 -9.43 -3.08 9.22
CA VAL A 123 -8.47 -2.21 8.51
C VAL A 123 -9.21 -1.13 7.73
N ALA A 124 -10.24 -1.47 6.95
CA ALA A 124 -10.99 -0.50 6.16
C ALA A 124 -11.59 0.61 7.04
N ARG A 125 -12.16 0.25 8.19
CA ARG A 125 -12.72 1.20 9.16
C ARG A 125 -11.66 2.10 9.75
N ILE A 126 -10.57 1.53 10.25
CA ILE A 126 -9.43 2.28 10.79
C ILE A 126 -8.88 3.29 9.78
N LEU A 127 -8.75 2.87 8.51
CA LEU A 127 -8.26 3.72 7.42
C LEU A 127 -9.30 4.72 6.90
N SER A 128 -10.57 4.56 7.26
CA SER A 128 -11.65 5.47 6.87
C SER A 128 -12.04 6.43 7.99
N SER A 129 -11.64 6.16 9.24
CA SER A 129 -11.89 7.02 10.39
C SER A 129 -11.39 8.46 10.14
N PRO A 130 -12.04 9.48 10.69
CA PRO A 130 -11.50 10.84 10.63
C PRO A 130 -10.14 10.92 11.34
N GLU A 131 -9.27 11.86 10.92
CA GLU A 131 -8.02 12.14 11.64
C GLU A 131 -8.36 12.69 13.05
N PRO A 132 -7.78 12.14 14.12
CA PRO A 132 -8.08 12.60 15.47
C PRO A 132 -7.54 14.02 15.69
N SER A 133 -8.32 14.85 16.38
CA SER A 133 -7.87 16.16 16.87
C SER A 133 -7.03 15.95 18.13
N LEU A 134 -5.72 15.71 17.96
CA LEU A 134 -4.84 15.45 19.09
C LEU A 134 -4.69 16.68 19.99
N SER A 135 -5.00 16.51 21.27
CA SER A 135 -4.74 17.49 22.32
C SER A 135 -3.29 17.41 22.81
N ARG A 136 -2.84 18.45 23.53
CA ARG A 136 -1.49 18.47 24.12
C ARG A 136 -1.36 17.32 25.12
N GLY A 137 -0.46 16.37 24.84
CA GLY A 137 -0.21 15.19 25.69
C GLY A 137 -0.77 13.88 25.15
N GLU A 138 -1.56 13.91 24.07
CA GLU A 138 -2.03 12.69 23.42
C GLU A 138 -0.96 12.10 22.50
N VAL A 139 -0.90 10.77 22.45
CA VAL A 139 0.02 10.03 21.60
C VAL A 139 -0.71 9.62 20.33
N GLY A 140 -0.29 10.17 19.20
CA GLY A 140 -0.67 9.71 17.87
C GLY A 140 0.51 9.20 17.05
N PHE A 141 0.19 8.50 15.97
CA PHE A 141 1.14 7.84 15.09
C PHE A 141 0.92 8.27 13.64
N TYR A 142 2.00 8.46 12.90
CA TYR A 142 1.95 8.75 11.48
C TYR A 142 1.79 7.47 10.66
N VAL A 143 0.92 7.56 9.65
CA VAL A 143 0.77 6.59 8.57
C VAL A 143 0.81 7.28 7.21
N SER A 144 1.38 6.62 6.21
CA SER A 144 1.41 7.14 4.84
C SER A 144 0.01 7.24 4.22
N LYS A 145 -0.37 8.43 3.75
CA LYS A 145 -1.62 8.65 3.00
C LYS A 145 -1.65 7.88 1.68
N SER A 146 -0.50 7.74 1.00
CA SER A 146 -0.40 6.92 -0.21
C SER A 146 -0.68 5.46 0.11
N TRP A 147 -0.09 4.95 1.19
CA TRP A 147 -0.34 3.58 1.63
C TRP A 147 -1.81 3.36 1.99
N CYS A 148 -2.43 4.27 2.76
CA CYS A 148 -3.86 4.16 3.11
C CYS A 148 -4.75 4.05 1.86
N ARG A 149 -4.48 4.87 0.82
CA ARG A 149 -5.25 4.83 -0.43
C ARG A 149 -5.07 3.51 -1.17
N THR A 150 -3.83 3.01 -1.27
CA THR A 150 -3.54 1.72 -1.91
C THR A 150 -4.20 0.57 -1.15
N ALA A 151 -4.14 0.57 0.19
CA ALA A 151 -4.76 -0.43 1.03
C ALA A 151 -6.30 -0.43 0.86
N LEU A 152 -6.95 0.73 0.94
CA LEU A 152 -8.40 0.84 0.72
C LEU A 152 -8.82 0.37 -0.67
N GLN A 153 -8.11 0.79 -1.72
CA GLN A 153 -8.40 0.34 -3.09
C GLN A 153 -8.24 -1.18 -3.24
N TRP A 154 -7.23 -1.77 -2.60
CA TRP A 154 -7.04 -3.22 -2.62
C TRP A 154 -8.14 -3.96 -1.86
N LEU A 155 -8.57 -3.45 -0.70
CA LEU A 155 -9.66 -4.02 0.09
C LEU A 155 -10.99 -3.97 -0.67
N GLU A 156 -11.29 -2.87 -1.37
CA GLU A 156 -12.46 -2.74 -2.24
C GLU A 156 -12.47 -3.84 -3.32
N VAL A 157 -11.35 -4.06 -4.01
CA VAL A 157 -11.25 -5.08 -5.07
C VAL A 157 -11.38 -6.50 -4.50
N GLN A 158 -10.81 -6.77 -3.33
CA GLN A 158 -10.99 -8.06 -2.66
C GLN A 158 -12.47 -8.31 -2.29
N GLN A 159 -13.15 -7.28 -1.80
CA GLN A 159 -14.58 -7.36 -1.46
C GLN A 159 -15.43 -7.60 -2.72
N GLU A 160 -15.21 -6.84 -3.80
CA GLU A 160 -15.91 -7.04 -5.08
C GLU A 160 -15.69 -8.45 -5.65
N THR A 161 -14.45 -8.94 -5.61
CA THR A 161 -14.10 -10.29 -6.11
C THR A 161 -14.84 -11.38 -5.35
N ARG A 162 -14.98 -11.21 -4.03
CA ARG A 162 -15.73 -12.15 -3.18
C ARG A 162 -17.22 -12.12 -3.50
N LEU A 163 -17.81 -10.93 -3.60
CA LEU A 163 -19.22 -10.78 -3.94
C LEU A 163 -19.54 -11.46 -5.27
N HIS A 164 -18.71 -11.27 -6.29
CA HIS A 164 -18.88 -11.96 -7.57
C HIS A 164 -18.76 -13.50 -7.46
N SER A 165 -17.91 -14.00 -6.57
CA SER A 165 -17.77 -15.44 -6.33
C SER A 165 -19.02 -16.02 -5.65
N LEU A 166 -19.64 -15.27 -4.73
CA LEU A 166 -20.91 -15.67 -4.09
C LEU A 166 -22.09 -15.61 -5.07
N GLU A 167 -22.18 -14.56 -5.89
CA GLU A 167 -23.18 -14.45 -6.95
C GLU A 167 -23.08 -15.62 -7.93
N ALA A 168 -21.86 -16.00 -8.34
CA ALA A 168 -21.63 -17.10 -9.27
C ALA A 168 -22.07 -18.46 -8.70
N LEU A 169 -21.98 -18.67 -7.38
CA LEU A 169 -22.48 -19.87 -6.71
C LEU A 169 -24.00 -19.86 -6.56
N SER A 170 -24.61 -18.69 -6.39
CA SER A 170 -26.07 -18.54 -6.28
C SER A 170 -26.79 -18.60 -7.62
N SER A 171 -26.15 -18.20 -8.72
CA SER A 171 -26.70 -18.34 -10.06
C SER A 171 -26.53 -19.78 -10.54
N SER A 172 -27.59 -20.57 -10.44
CA SER A 172 -27.67 -21.94 -10.97
C SER A 172 -27.19 -22.00 -12.42
N PRO A 173 -26.49 -23.07 -12.86
CA PRO A 173 -26.14 -23.22 -14.26
C PRO A 173 -27.41 -23.17 -15.12
N PRO A 174 -27.43 -22.41 -16.23
CA PRO A 174 -28.56 -22.47 -17.14
C PRO A 174 -28.68 -23.91 -17.66
N SER A 175 -29.77 -24.57 -17.31
CA SER A 175 -30.18 -25.84 -17.87
C SER A 175 -30.12 -25.74 -19.40
N SER A 176 -29.40 -26.70 -19.98
CA SER A 176 -29.11 -26.88 -21.39
C SER A 176 -30.30 -26.63 -22.32
N SER A 177 -30.23 -25.61 -23.19
CA SER A 177 -30.60 -25.70 -24.61
C SER A 177 -30.48 -24.34 -25.31
N SER A 178 -29.41 -24.17 -26.09
CA SER A 178 -29.38 -23.50 -27.42
C SER A 178 -27.99 -22.94 -27.71
N LEU A 179 -27.29 -23.64 -28.59
CA LEU A 179 -26.08 -23.18 -29.27
C LEU A 179 -26.43 -21.99 -30.17
N THR A 180 -26.43 -20.77 -29.64
CA THR A 180 -26.45 -19.56 -30.48
C THR A 180 -25.16 -18.79 -30.33
N LYS A 181 -24.52 -18.56 -31.48
CA LYS A 181 -23.21 -17.92 -31.65
C LYS A 181 -23.16 -16.56 -30.92
N LYS A 182 -22.52 -16.50 -29.74
CA LYS A 182 -22.34 -15.28 -28.95
C LYS A 182 -21.40 -14.30 -29.67
N LYS A 183 -21.99 -13.29 -30.33
CA LYS A 183 -21.30 -12.05 -30.72
C LYS A 183 -20.58 -11.49 -29.49
N LYS A 184 -19.29 -11.15 -29.62
CA LYS A 184 -18.50 -10.43 -28.60
C LYS A 184 -19.22 -9.13 -28.23
N LYS A 185 -20.04 -9.16 -27.17
CA LYS A 185 -20.71 -7.98 -26.62
C LYS A 185 -19.60 -7.08 -26.06
N LYS A 186 -19.42 -5.89 -26.65
CA LYS A 186 -18.44 -4.91 -26.17
C LYS A 186 -18.73 -4.63 -24.70
N LEU A 187 -17.76 -4.93 -23.83
CA LEU A 187 -17.81 -4.61 -22.40
C LEU A 187 -18.21 -3.14 -22.21
N SER A 188 -19.17 -2.88 -21.33
CA SER A 188 -19.64 -1.52 -21.01
C SER A 188 -18.47 -0.65 -20.55
N LYS A 189 -18.53 0.67 -20.83
CA LYS A 189 -17.51 1.64 -20.37
C LYS A 189 -17.26 1.52 -18.86
N GLN A 190 -18.31 1.26 -18.07
CA GLN A 190 -18.24 1.07 -16.62
C GLN A 190 -17.50 -0.23 -16.24
N GLN A 191 -17.81 -1.34 -16.90
CA GLN A 191 -17.09 -2.61 -16.70
C GLN A 191 -15.62 -2.50 -17.08
N ARG A 192 -15.26 -1.72 -18.11
CA ARG A 192 -13.85 -1.47 -18.47
C ARG A 192 -13.12 -0.65 -17.41
N LEU A 193 -13.80 0.33 -16.81
CA LEU A 193 -13.25 1.12 -15.71
C LEU A 193 -13.03 0.27 -14.46
N GLN A 194 -14.00 -0.59 -14.11
CA GLN A 194 -13.87 -1.56 -13.01
C GLN A 194 -12.70 -2.53 -13.26
N HIS A 195 -12.63 -3.14 -14.45
CA HIS A 195 -11.53 -4.04 -14.78
C HIS A 195 -10.16 -3.34 -14.74
N ARG A 196 -10.09 -2.04 -15.11
CA ARG A 196 -8.87 -1.25 -14.96
C ARG A 196 -8.50 -1.02 -13.49
N LYS A 197 -9.48 -0.67 -12.64
CA LYS A 197 -9.27 -0.51 -11.19
C LYS A 197 -8.81 -1.81 -10.52
N ALA A 198 -9.43 -2.93 -10.87
CA ALA A 198 -9.05 -4.25 -10.38
C ALA A 198 -7.63 -4.63 -10.81
N SER A 199 -7.28 -4.35 -12.08
CA SER A 199 -5.93 -4.65 -12.59
C SER A 199 -4.81 -3.77 -12.02
N SER A 200 -5.14 -2.62 -11.43
CA SER A 200 -4.16 -1.72 -10.80
C SER A 200 -4.09 -1.85 -9.28
N ALA A 201 -5.04 -2.57 -8.67
CA ALA A 201 -5.06 -2.78 -7.24
C ALA A 201 -4.03 -3.85 -6.83
N THR A 202 -2.84 -3.39 -6.47
CA THR A 202 -1.82 -4.24 -5.84
C THR A 202 -2.03 -4.31 -4.34
N ALA A 203 -1.64 -5.42 -3.73
CA ALA A 203 -1.58 -5.50 -2.27
C ALA A 203 -0.72 -4.36 -1.71
N PRO A 204 -1.13 -3.72 -0.60
CA PRO A 204 -0.31 -2.69 0.02
C PRO A 204 1.02 -3.30 0.49
N PRO A 205 2.13 -2.54 0.44
CA PRO A 205 3.42 -3.05 0.91
C PRO A 205 3.35 -3.35 2.42
N PRO A 206 4.18 -4.28 2.94
CA PRO A 206 4.11 -4.72 4.33
C PRO A 206 4.30 -3.59 5.35
N ASN A 207 5.19 -2.63 5.06
CA ASN A 207 5.42 -1.47 5.90
C ASN A 207 4.57 -0.28 5.43
N ALA A 208 3.64 0.16 6.29
CA ALA A 208 2.76 1.29 5.99
C ALA A 208 3.46 2.67 5.92
N ASN A 209 4.75 2.72 6.30
CA ASN A 209 5.50 3.97 6.44
C ASN A 209 6.75 4.06 5.55
N ASP A 210 7.02 3.07 4.69
CA ASP A 210 8.24 3.03 3.86
C ASP A 210 8.51 4.34 3.09
N ASP A 211 7.49 4.95 2.51
CA ASP A 211 7.66 6.19 1.72
C ASP A 211 7.85 7.45 2.58
N LEU A 212 7.61 7.36 3.90
CA LEU A 212 7.85 8.42 4.87
C LEU A 212 9.26 8.37 5.47
N LEU A 213 9.97 7.24 5.34
CA LEU A 213 11.28 7.02 5.95
C LEU A 213 12.42 7.45 5.03
N CYS A 214 13.40 8.17 5.57
CA CYS A 214 14.68 8.40 4.89
C CYS A 214 15.56 7.15 4.98
N GLU A 215 16.72 7.20 4.36
CA GLU A 215 17.73 6.13 4.43
C GLU A 215 18.26 5.88 5.85
N HIS A 216 18.12 6.86 6.75
CA HIS A 216 18.44 6.72 8.18
C HIS A 216 17.29 6.08 8.99
N PHE A 217 16.26 5.56 8.33
CA PHE A 217 15.06 4.97 8.95
C PHE A 217 14.31 5.92 9.90
N GLN A 218 14.49 7.22 9.68
CA GLN A 218 13.81 8.29 10.40
C GLN A 218 12.81 9.00 9.49
N LEU A 219 11.93 9.78 10.10
CA LEU A 219 10.93 10.55 9.37
C LEU A 219 11.61 11.55 8.42
N ARG A 220 11.37 11.45 7.10
CA ARG A 220 11.97 12.36 6.11
C ARG A 220 11.65 13.82 6.45
N PRO A 221 12.64 14.72 6.45
CA PRO A 221 12.38 16.13 6.69
C PRO A 221 11.59 16.75 5.55
N HIS A 222 10.76 17.71 5.92
CA HIS A 222 9.78 18.28 5.02
C HIS A 222 10.29 19.51 4.29
N ASN A 223 10.20 19.49 2.97
CA ASN A 223 10.22 20.69 2.15
C ASN A 223 8.82 21.36 2.19
N SER A 224 8.57 22.11 3.28
CA SER A 224 7.51 23.08 3.65
C SER A 224 6.06 22.98 3.12
N LYS A 225 5.75 22.37 1.97
CA LYS A 225 4.40 22.29 1.38
C LYS A 225 3.90 20.86 1.10
N SER A 226 4.77 19.88 0.82
CA SER A 226 4.34 18.51 0.44
C SER A 226 3.94 17.61 1.62
N ALA A 227 3.97 18.19 2.80
CA ALA A 227 4.40 17.52 4.00
C ALA A 227 3.29 16.79 4.76
N ARG A 228 2.36 17.62 5.27
CA ARG A 228 1.08 17.18 5.84
C ARG A 228 0.20 16.50 4.79
N ALA A 229 0.45 16.75 3.51
CA ALA A 229 -0.30 16.13 2.41
C ALA A 229 -0.03 14.62 2.29
N ARG A 230 1.11 14.13 2.80
CA ARG A 230 1.51 12.71 2.70
C ARG A 230 1.33 11.91 3.97
N ARG A 231 1.20 12.55 5.13
CA ARG A 231 1.07 11.90 6.43
C ARG A 231 -0.38 11.99 6.93
N ARG A 232 -0.88 10.91 7.50
CA ARG A 232 -2.12 10.83 8.26
C ARG A 232 -1.77 10.54 9.71
N ILE A 233 -2.51 11.13 10.65
CA ILE A 233 -2.37 10.84 12.07
C ILE A 233 -3.42 9.79 12.46
N MET A 234 -3.01 8.84 13.31
CA MET A 234 -3.87 7.83 13.90
C MET A 234 -3.73 7.86 15.41
N ASP A 235 -4.82 7.58 16.12
CA ASP A 235 -4.76 7.40 17.57
C ASP A 235 -4.03 6.10 17.94
N LYS A 236 -3.73 5.95 19.24
CA LYS A 236 -3.00 4.81 19.79
C LYS A 236 -3.73 3.47 19.58
N GLN A 237 -5.06 3.45 19.64
CA GLN A 237 -5.84 2.23 19.53
C GLN A 237 -5.87 1.73 18.08
N ALA A 238 -6.17 2.62 17.14
CA ALA A 238 -6.12 2.38 15.71
C ALA A 238 -4.72 1.94 15.26
N TRP A 239 -3.67 2.59 15.79
CA TRP A 239 -2.29 2.19 15.54
C TRP A 239 -1.96 0.78 16.07
N LYS A 240 -2.36 0.45 17.30
CA LYS A 240 -2.12 -0.88 17.89
C LYS A 240 -2.73 -1.99 17.03
N VAL A 241 -3.95 -1.78 16.54
CA VAL A 241 -4.63 -2.73 15.65
C VAL A 241 -3.93 -2.82 14.29
N LEU A 242 -3.57 -1.69 13.69
CA LEU A 242 -2.83 -1.67 12.42
C LEU A 242 -1.50 -2.41 12.55
N LYS A 243 -0.73 -2.16 13.62
CA LYS A 243 0.56 -2.79 13.90
C LYS A 243 0.45 -4.30 14.13
N ARG A 244 -0.67 -4.77 14.69
CA ARG A 244 -0.96 -6.22 14.80
C ARG A 244 -1.09 -6.88 13.42
N LEU A 245 -1.78 -6.22 12.50
CA LEU A 245 -2.05 -6.74 11.16
C LEU A 245 -0.86 -6.55 10.21
N TYR A 246 -0.09 -5.49 10.40
CA TYR A 246 1.10 -5.12 9.64
C TYR A 246 2.31 -4.93 10.57
N PRO A 247 2.86 -6.03 11.11
CA PRO A 247 3.94 -6.00 12.10
C PRO A 247 5.23 -5.36 11.61
N ASP A 248 5.47 -5.35 10.30
CA ASP A 248 6.66 -4.74 9.70
C ASP A 248 6.58 -3.21 9.63
N THR A 249 5.43 -2.61 9.97
CA THR A 249 5.25 -1.16 9.87
C THR A 249 6.11 -0.42 10.89
N THR A 250 7.00 0.46 10.43
CA THR A 250 7.84 1.28 11.33
C THR A 250 6.99 2.24 12.15
N GLN A 251 7.20 2.26 13.47
CA GLN A 251 6.50 3.17 14.38
C GLN A 251 7.05 4.58 14.24
N LEU A 252 6.17 5.52 13.90
CA LEU A 252 6.50 6.94 13.74
C LEU A 252 5.53 7.74 14.61
N GLU A 253 5.91 8.02 15.86
CA GLU A 253 5.04 8.84 16.72
C GLU A 253 5.02 10.29 16.24
N TRP A 254 3.88 10.94 16.39
CA TRP A 254 3.70 12.30 15.91
C TRP A 254 4.59 13.33 16.63
N SER A 255 4.97 13.01 17.88
CA SER A 255 5.85 13.78 18.74
C SER A 255 7.32 13.67 18.32
N HIS A 256 7.69 12.60 17.62
CA HIS A 256 9.05 12.42 17.16
C HIS A 256 9.31 13.36 15.98
N GLY A 257 10.39 14.12 16.11
CA GLY A 257 10.83 15.08 15.10
C GLY A 257 11.25 14.40 13.79
N GLU A 258 11.58 15.25 12.82
CA GLU A 258 12.13 14.81 11.54
C GLU A 258 13.60 14.39 11.66
N CYS A 259 14.11 13.69 10.65
CA CYS A 259 15.48 13.24 10.64
C CYS A 259 16.47 14.42 10.66
N LEU A 260 17.22 14.54 11.75
CA LEU A 260 18.18 15.63 11.96
C LEU A 260 19.30 15.60 10.91
N GLN A 261 19.77 14.42 10.52
CA GLN A 261 20.83 14.30 9.53
C GLN A 261 20.38 14.82 8.16
N CYS A 262 19.24 14.35 7.66
CA CYS A 262 18.68 14.85 6.41
C CYS A 262 18.32 16.35 6.49
N ALA A 263 17.90 16.84 7.66
CA ALA A 263 17.62 18.26 7.86
C ALA A 263 18.91 19.09 7.77
N MET A 264 19.99 18.63 8.37
CA MET A 264 21.32 19.24 8.25
C MET A 264 21.82 19.22 6.80
N GLU A 265 21.74 18.09 6.10
CA GLU A 265 22.13 17.96 4.70
C GLU A 265 21.33 18.89 3.77
N THR A 266 20.04 19.03 4.03
CA THR A 266 19.18 19.95 3.29
C THR A 266 19.59 21.40 3.54
N GLU A 267 19.87 21.76 4.78
CA GLU A 267 20.29 23.12 5.15
C GLU A 267 21.69 23.46 4.61
N THR A 268 22.64 22.53 4.66
CA THR A 268 23.98 22.74 4.08
C THR A 268 23.90 22.90 2.57
N THR A 269 23.12 22.08 1.88
CA THR A 269 22.88 22.20 0.43
C THR A 269 22.24 23.55 0.09
N ARG A 270 21.25 23.99 0.87
CA ARG A 270 20.61 25.30 0.71
C ARG A 270 21.60 26.45 0.88
N ARG A 271 22.47 26.39 1.90
CA ARG A 271 23.52 27.40 2.13
C ARG A 271 24.53 27.45 1.00
N LEU A 272 24.98 26.30 0.50
CA LEU A 272 25.89 26.20 -0.64
C LEU A 272 25.28 26.79 -1.91
N GLU A 273 23.99 26.51 -2.18
CA GLU A 273 23.29 27.07 -3.33
C GLU A 273 23.15 28.60 -3.24
N MET A 274 22.81 29.12 -2.05
CA MET A 274 22.72 30.56 -1.81
C MET A 274 24.08 31.25 -1.98
N ALA A 275 25.15 30.67 -1.43
CA ALA A 275 26.51 31.18 -1.60
C ALA A 275 26.95 31.15 -3.07
N ARG A 276 26.59 30.10 -3.82
CA ARG A 276 26.86 30.02 -5.26
C ARG A 276 26.13 31.11 -6.04
N LYS A 277 24.84 31.32 -5.77
CA LYS A 277 24.04 32.40 -6.38
C LYS A 277 24.60 33.77 -6.06
N GLU A 278 25.09 33.98 -4.84
CA GLU A 278 25.70 35.26 -4.45
C GLU A 278 27.05 35.49 -5.15
N LYS A 279 27.92 34.48 -5.20
CA LYS A 279 29.17 34.55 -5.98
C LYS A 279 28.91 34.85 -7.46
N GLU A 280 27.88 34.24 -8.04
CA GLU A 280 27.49 34.52 -9.43
C GLU A 280 26.99 35.96 -9.59
N ARG A 281 26.19 36.46 -8.64
CA ARG A 281 25.76 37.88 -8.63
C ARG A 281 26.94 38.83 -8.50
N GLN A 282 27.94 38.50 -7.69
CA GLN A 282 29.16 39.30 -7.55
C GLN A 282 29.98 39.31 -8.85
N LYS A 283 30.21 38.14 -9.47
CA LYS A 283 30.88 38.04 -10.77
C LYS A 283 30.17 38.82 -11.87
N ARG A 284 28.83 38.83 -11.89
CA ARG A 284 28.06 39.66 -12.84
C ARG A 284 28.23 41.18 -12.61
N LYS A 285 28.57 41.59 -11.38
CA LYS A 285 28.84 43.00 -11.04
C LYS A 285 30.29 43.41 -11.30
N GLU A 286 31.21 42.45 -11.45
CA GLU A 286 32.64 42.69 -11.66
C GLU A 286 32.96 43.49 -12.94
N PRO A 287 32.35 43.23 -14.11
CA PRO A 287 32.55 44.08 -15.31
C PRO A 287 32.02 45.51 -15.13
N LEU A 288 31.03 45.71 -14.25
CA LEU A 288 30.44 47.01 -13.90
C LEU A 288 31.23 47.76 -12.80
N SER A 289 32.38 47.23 -12.39
CA SER A 289 33.32 47.89 -11.49
C SER A 289 34.12 48.99 -12.20
N CYS A 290 34.33 48.86 -13.52
CA CYS A 290 34.88 49.92 -14.36
C CYS A 290 33.82 51.03 -14.53
N SER A 291 34.15 52.25 -14.09
CA SER A 291 33.28 53.43 -14.18
C SER A 291 32.83 53.72 -15.62
N PHE A 292 33.71 53.48 -16.59
CA PHE A 292 33.43 53.64 -18.02
C PHE A 292 32.37 52.64 -18.53
N VAL A 293 32.53 51.35 -18.22
CA VAL A 293 31.57 50.29 -18.61
C VAL A 293 30.22 50.48 -17.91
N ARG A 294 30.23 50.90 -16.64
CA ARG A 294 29.02 51.23 -15.89
C ARG A 294 28.22 52.35 -16.57
N ALA A 295 28.88 53.41 -17.07
CA ALA A 295 28.24 54.51 -17.77
C ALA A 295 27.54 54.08 -19.08
N PHE A 296 28.07 53.08 -19.80
CA PHE A 296 27.40 52.50 -20.97
C PHE A 296 26.15 51.69 -20.60
N TYR A 297 26.22 50.90 -19.52
CA TYR A 297 25.10 50.05 -19.07
C TYR A 297 23.94 50.83 -18.44
N THR A 298 24.20 51.99 -17.83
CA THR A 298 23.17 52.83 -17.19
C THR A 298 22.60 53.91 -18.10
N ARG A 299 23.05 54.00 -19.36
CA ARG A 299 22.56 55.00 -20.31
C ARG A 299 21.15 54.64 -20.80
N SER A 300 20.22 55.57 -20.67
CA SER A 300 18.83 55.43 -21.12
C SER A 300 18.58 55.89 -22.55
N ARG A 301 19.59 56.45 -23.23
CA ARG A 301 19.52 56.93 -24.62
C ARG A 301 20.75 56.49 -25.41
N GLY A 302 20.55 56.23 -26.71
CA GLY A 302 21.47 55.50 -27.59
C GLY A 302 22.91 56.02 -27.63
N VAL A 303 23.85 55.12 -27.98
CA VAL A 303 25.27 55.45 -28.13
C VAL A 303 25.44 56.36 -29.35
N PRO A 304 26.14 57.51 -29.24
CA PRO A 304 26.40 58.36 -30.38
C PRO A 304 27.10 57.59 -31.52
N LEU A 305 26.55 57.66 -32.73
CA LEU A 305 27.00 56.85 -33.88
C LEU A 305 28.50 57.01 -34.19
N HIS A 306 29.05 58.21 -33.93
CA HIS A 306 30.47 58.54 -34.14
C HIS A 306 31.43 57.80 -33.20
N SER A 307 30.93 57.16 -32.14
CA SER A 307 31.74 56.34 -31.24
C SER A 307 31.89 54.88 -31.71
N LEU A 308 31.19 54.48 -32.78
CA LEU A 308 31.23 53.11 -33.34
C LEU A 308 32.14 52.98 -34.58
N THR A 309 32.70 54.08 -35.07
CA THR A 309 33.59 54.06 -36.24
C THR A 309 34.99 53.62 -35.84
N HIS A 310 35.34 52.38 -36.16
CA HIS A 310 36.71 51.88 -36.10
C HIS A 310 37.57 52.69 -37.08
N HIS A 311 38.50 53.51 -36.57
CA HIS A 311 39.55 54.07 -37.41
C HIS A 311 40.46 52.92 -37.86
N HIS A 312 40.26 52.44 -39.08
CA HIS A 312 41.27 51.67 -39.81
C HIS A 312 42.40 52.64 -40.14
N HIS A 313 43.41 52.70 -39.27
CA HIS A 313 44.69 53.28 -39.63
C HIS A 313 45.44 52.27 -40.48
N HIS A 314 45.59 52.62 -41.76
CA HIS A 314 46.52 52.03 -42.71
C HIS A 314 47.94 52.56 -42.46
#